data_AF-A0ABD3MW18-F1
#
_entry.id   AF-A0ABD3MW18-F1
#
_cell.length_a   1.000
_cell.length_b   1.000
_cell.length_c   1.000
_cell.angle_alpha   90.00
_cell.angle_beta   90.00
_cell.angle_gamma   90.00
#
_symmetry.space_group_name_H-M   'P 1'
#
loop_
_entity.id
_entity.type
_entity.pdbx_description
1 polymer ?
#
loop_
_entity_poly.entity_id
_entity_poly.type
_entity_poly.pdbx_seq_one_letter_code
_entity_poly.pdbx_strand_id
1 'polypeptide(L)'
;MDLTDASSSSSSSPSSSSSSSSSSSLAASSVATTPPPEGSSRPPSRPKSVSRRNEELLSAQNAALAEEYLHGAWAHESAVPEVGGLVCRMPLEAEIYRGSSSSSSSSSSSGGGGLGARLRSFLDSEEYGGADDASIPPTSLRSSASTGGASASSSMTSVGRAAAAAVDGAVSAGDPVPGDDDADPASFSAIAARTVFWYRGAERLLRRELVKIMSNARPDGRIDPSALGPESVELLRRYMDHQNTWQEVCLVIEHDERTGRSKTVTINRPMAFKLSRNLGTLVLLGSYKSEGGGAGSGKVILPEGNVSGIETQNLVKFLSAFENQCGVYLGGPDDMDKPAMIIHGIRELPGAVEISPGTGIFYGGLEAAMDGVLSGKYKPLDFRFFIGHTSYIGGRLDEAVRSGKYQPVACSRPLVLKQCIQLPKPLWHEVLEFCGGELKEISRLEFTKRSDLR
;
A
#
# COMPACT_ATOMS: atom_id res chain seq x y z
N MET A 1 -11.34 -39.87 56.26
CA MET A 1 -11.81 -41.04 55.50
C MET A 1 -11.17 -40.90 54.12
N ASP A 2 -9.85 -41.03 54.08
CA ASP A 2 -9.05 -42.28 53.85
C ASP A 2 -8.72 -42.34 52.34
N LEU A 3 -7.53 -41.99 51.87
CA LEU A 3 -6.20 -42.65 51.94
C LEU A 3 -6.12 -44.01 51.21
N THR A 4 -4.93 -44.22 50.61
CA THR A 4 -4.31 -45.42 49.97
C THR A 4 -4.46 -45.52 48.44
N ASP A 5 -3.39 -45.31 47.67
CA ASP A 5 -2.28 -46.22 47.25
C ASP A 5 -2.60 -46.89 45.88
N ALA A 6 -1.71 -47.23 44.96
CA ALA A 6 -0.26 -47.41 44.96
C ALA A 6 0.32 -47.37 43.52
N SER A 7 1.60 -46.99 43.47
CA SER A 7 2.70 -47.33 42.55
C SER A 7 2.56 -48.43 41.48
N SER A 8 3.20 -48.21 40.32
CA SER A 8 4.34 -49.05 39.88
C SER A 8 5.03 -48.52 38.61
N SER A 9 6.36 -48.63 38.65
CA SER A 9 7.42 -48.28 37.71
C SER A 9 7.62 -49.31 36.59
N SER A 10 8.12 -48.89 35.42
CA SER A 10 9.16 -49.67 34.73
C SER A 10 10.01 -48.81 33.78
N SER A 11 11.30 -49.07 33.88
CA SER A 11 12.46 -48.46 33.23
C SER A 11 12.96 -49.34 32.09
N SER A 12 13.46 -48.75 31.01
CA SER A 12 14.46 -49.40 30.16
C SER A 12 15.13 -48.42 29.19
N SER A 13 16.39 -48.07 29.50
CA SER A 13 17.43 -47.74 28.53
C SER A 13 17.96 -49.03 27.89
N PRO A 14 18.52 -48.99 26.67
CA PRO A 14 19.99 -48.98 26.49
C PRO A 14 20.37 -48.20 25.20
N SER A 15 21.60 -48.02 24.72
CA SER A 15 22.99 -48.17 25.14
C SER A 15 23.81 -47.42 24.07
N SER A 16 24.91 -46.81 24.50
CA SER A 16 25.97 -46.23 23.68
C SER A 16 26.73 -47.26 22.85
N SER A 17 27.16 -46.88 21.64
CA SER A 17 28.34 -47.48 21.00
C SER A 17 29.11 -46.43 20.19
N SER A 18 30.28 -46.11 20.72
CA SER A 18 31.40 -45.44 20.06
C SER A 18 32.20 -46.41 19.18
N SER A 19 32.70 -45.95 18.04
CA SER A 19 33.89 -46.52 17.42
C SER A 19 34.65 -45.46 16.63
N SER A 20 35.87 -45.21 17.08
CA SER A 20 36.93 -44.40 16.48
C SER A 20 37.83 -45.26 15.58
N SER A 21 38.85 -44.61 14.98
CA SER A 21 40.02 -45.13 14.24
C SER A 21 39.78 -45.34 12.72
N SER A 22 40.66 -44.96 11.78
CA SER A 22 41.99 -44.37 11.82
C SER A 22 42.37 -43.78 10.44
N SER A 23 43.32 -42.84 10.51
CA SER A 23 44.23 -42.28 9.51
C SER A 23 44.62 -43.11 8.27
N SER A 24 44.77 -42.43 7.13
CA SER A 24 45.95 -42.56 6.25
C SER A 24 46.10 -41.36 5.31
N SER A 25 47.24 -40.68 5.46
CA SER A 25 47.87 -39.73 4.54
C SER A 25 48.14 -40.35 3.16
N LEU A 26 48.13 -39.55 2.08
CA LEU A 26 49.17 -39.54 1.04
C LEU A 26 49.02 -38.29 0.13
N ALA A 27 50.16 -37.93 -0.46
CA ALA A 27 50.54 -36.60 -0.91
C ALA A 27 50.20 -36.25 -2.37
N ALA A 28 50.23 -34.94 -2.62
CA ALA A 28 50.68 -34.21 -3.82
C ALA A 28 50.19 -34.62 -5.21
N SER A 29 49.47 -33.70 -5.86
CA SER A 29 49.87 -33.23 -7.19
C SER A 29 49.30 -31.85 -7.49
N SER A 30 50.21 -30.89 -7.60
CA SER A 30 50.01 -29.52 -8.04
C SER A 30 49.78 -29.48 -9.55
N VAL A 31 48.57 -29.09 -9.99
CA VAL A 31 48.32 -28.65 -11.36
C VAL A 31 47.91 -27.20 -11.29
N ALA A 32 48.77 -26.32 -11.79
CA ALA A 32 48.50 -24.91 -11.97
C ALA A 32 47.44 -24.74 -13.07
N THR A 33 46.19 -24.50 -12.67
CA THR A 33 45.14 -24.05 -13.59
C THR A 33 45.13 -22.52 -13.56
N THR A 34 45.57 -21.93 -14.66
CA THR A 34 45.48 -20.51 -14.97
C THR A 34 44.03 -20.02 -14.77
N PRO A 35 43.78 -18.93 -14.03
CA PRO A 35 42.44 -18.37 -13.94
C PRO A 35 42.01 -17.88 -15.34
N PRO A 36 40.77 -18.15 -15.77
CA PRO A 36 40.26 -17.59 -17.01
C PRO A 36 40.22 -16.06 -16.90
N PRO A 37 40.41 -15.32 -18.00
CA PRO A 37 40.34 -13.87 -18.00
C PRO A 37 38.99 -13.45 -17.45
N GLU A 38 39.02 -12.52 -16.48
CA GLU A 38 37.84 -11.85 -15.93
C GLU A 38 36.97 -11.37 -17.10
N GLY A 39 35.96 -12.18 -17.40
CA GLY A 39 34.94 -11.83 -18.36
C GLY A 39 34.27 -10.58 -17.83
N SER A 40 34.32 -9.52 -18.63
CA SER A 40 33.51 -8.33 -18.52
C SER A 40 32.04 -8.73 -18.32
N SER A 41 31.66 -8.99 -17.07
CA SER A 41 30.27 -9.12 -16.70
C SER A 41 29.74 -7.71 -16.81
N ARG A 42 29.06 -7.44 -17.93
CA ARG A 42 28.22 -6.25 -18.08
C ARG A 42 27.48 -6.07 -16.74
N PRO A 43 27.60 -4.91 -16.07
CA PRO A 43 26.95 -4.70 -14.80
C PRO A 43 25.48 -5.10 -14.97
N PRO A 44 24.90 -5.87 -14.01
CA PRO A 44 23.54 -6.36 -14.13
C PRO A 44 22.66 -5.18 -14.54
N SER A 45 21.98 -5.33 -15.69
CA SER A 45 21.17 -4.26 -16.26
C SER A 45 20.20 -3.82 -15.17
N ARG A 46 20.35 -2.56 -14.75
CA ARG A 46 19.58 -1.94 -13.67
C ARG A 46 18.10 -2.35 -13.80
N PRO A 47 17.47 -2.92 -12.77
CA PRO A 47 16.02 -3.07 -12.74
C PRO A 47 15.43 -1.71 -13.09
N LYS A 48 14.58 -1.64 -14.13
CA LYS A 48 14.04 -0.36 -14.60
C LYS A 48 13.26 0.28 -13.46
N SER A 49 13.92 1.18 -12.74
CA SER A 49 13.26 2.01 -11.77
C SER A 49 12.21 2.85 -12.45
N VAL A 50 11.09 2.96 -11.77
CA VAL A 50 9.85 3.56 -12.25
C VAL A 50 9.78 5.07 -11.97
N SER A 51 10.72 5.61 -11.17
CA SER A 51 10.87 7.05 -10.92
C SER A 51 12.24 7.39 -10.30
N ARG A 52 13.10 8.07 -11.06
CA ARG A 52 14.41 8.55 -10.57
C ARG A 52 14.29 9.45 -9.34
N ARG A 53 13.31 10.36 -9.33
CA ARG A 53 13.09 11.27 -8.18
C ARG A 53 12.66 10.52 -6.93
N ASN A 54 11.91 9.41 -7.07
CA ASN A 54 11.55 8.58 -5.92
C ASN A 54 12.75 7.86 -5.34
N GLU A 55 13.72 7.44 -6.17
CA GLU A 55 14.97 6.82 -5.70
C GLU A 55 15.86 7.80 -4.97
N GLU A 56 16.01 9.01 -5.50
CA GLU A 56 16.78 10.09 -4.86
C GLU A 56 16.21 10.40 -3.47
N LEU A 57 14.87 10.48 -3.38
CA LEU A 57 14.17 10.69 -2.12
C LEU A 57 14.33 9.50 -1.15
N LEU A 58 14.21 8.27 -1.65
CA LEU A 58 14.41 7.06 -0.86
C LEU A 58 15.84 6.99 -0.33
N SER A 59 16.84 7.32 -1.15
CA SER A 59 18.25 7.36 -0.76
C SER A 59 18.52 8.39 0.33
N ALA A 60 17.84 9.54 0.28
CA ALA A 60 17.93 10.58 1.31
C ALA A 60 17.28 10.13 2.64
N GLN A 61 16.19 9.36 2.58
CA GLN A 61 15.44 8.91 3.75
C GLN A 61 16.04 7.66 4.40
N ASN A 62 16.42 6.67 3.59
CA ASN A 62 16.95 5.39 4.02
C ASN A 62 17.89 4.79 2.95
N ALA A 63 19.19 5.08 3.06
CA ALA A 63 20.20 4.62 2.11
C ALA A 63 20.30 3.08 1.99
N ALA A 64 20.15 2.34 3.10
CA ALA A 64 20.25 0.87 3.08
C ALA A 64 19.08 0.26 2.31
N LEU A 65 17.87 0.71 2.60
CA LEU A 65 16.68 0.31 1.87
C LEU A 65 16.71 0.77 0.39
N ALA A 66 17.28 1.94 0.11
CA ALA A 66 17.46 2.43 -1.25
C ALA A 66 18.39 1.52 -2.07
N GLU A 67 19.48 1.04 -1.47
CA GLU A 67 20.36 0.06 -2.10
C GLU A 67 19.60 -1.23 -2.44
N GLU A 68 18.84 -1.77 -1.49
CA GLU A 68 18.02 -2.97 -1.72
C GLU A 68 16.98 -2.74 -2.82
N TYR A 69 16.37 -1.56 -2.85
CA TYR A 69 15.40 -1.18 -3.87
C TYR A 69 16.04 -1.13 -5.26
N LEU A 70 17.20 -0.50 -5.39
CA LEU A 70 17.91 -0.35 -6.66
C LEU A 70 18.34 -1.68 -7.28
N HIS A 71 18.66 -2.67 -6.46
CA HIS A 71 19.23 -3.95 -6.92
C HIS A 71 18.25 -5.12 -6.83
N GLY A 72 17.16 -4.99 -6.08
CA GLY A 72 16.28 -6.10 -5.74
C GLY A 72 14.79 -5.79 -5.75
N ALA A 73 14.37 -4.59 -6.16
CA ALA A 73 12.94 -4.28 -6.28
C ALA A 73 12.32 -5.06 -7.45
N TRP A 74 11.26 -5.82 -7.13
CA TRP A 74 10.42 -6.51 -8.10
C TRP A 74 8.99 -6.60 -7.60
N ALA A 75 8.05 -6.66 -8.53
CA ALA A 75 6.66 -7.01 -8.28
C ALA A 75 6.09 -7.75 -9.49
N HIS A 76 5.17 -8.67 -9.27
CA HIS A 76 4.42 -9.33 -10.33
C HIS A 76 2.98 -9.60 -9.88
N GLU A 77 2.10 -9.67 -10.86
CA GLU A 77 0.71 -10.03 -10.64
C GLU A 77 0.61 -11.42 -9.98
N SER A 78 -0.19 -11.54 -8.91
CA SER A 78 -0.57 -12.84 -8.34
C SER A 78 -2.08 -13.06 -8.51
N ALA A 79 -2.47 -14.33 -8.59
CA ALA A 79 -3.86 -14.74 -8.72
C ALA A 79 -4.62 -14.64 -7.38
N VAL A 80 -3.92 -14.79 -6.25
CA VAL A 80 -4.50 -14.84 -4.91
C VAL A 80 -3.74 -13.92 -3.94
N PRO A 81 -4.41 -13.39 -2.90
CA PRO A 81 -3.72 -12.69 -1.82
C PRO A 81 -2.75 -13.62 -1.08
N GLU A 82 -1.52 -13.16 -0.84
CA GLU A 82 -0.50 -13.90 -0.11
C GLU A 82 0.01 -13.08 1.07
N VAL A 83 0.25 -13.73 2.22
CA VAL A 83 0.79 -13.05 3.40
C VAL A 83 2.21 -12.54 3.11
N GLY A 84 2.43 -11.24 3.31
CA GLY A 84 3.65 -10.53 2.91
C GLY A 84 3.59 -9.94 1.50
N GLY A 85 2.59 -10.32 0.70
CA GLY A 85 2.27 -9.70 -0.59
C GLY A 85 1.42 -8.44 -0.44
N LEU A 86 1.14 -7.81 -1.58
CA LEU A 86 0.29 -6.61 -1.66
C LEU A 86 -1.05 -6.94 -2.31
N VAL A 87 -2.06 -6.13 -1.98
CA VAL A 87 -3.27 -5.97 -2.79
C VAL A 87 -3.40 -4.50 -3.18
N CYS A 88 -3.53 -4.23 -4.47
CA CYS A 88 -3.65 -2.88 -5.02
C CYS A 88 -5.10 -2.60 -5.39
N ARG A 89 -5.69 -1.49 -4.91
CA ARG A 89 -7.03 -1.08 -5.32
C ARG A 89 -7.01 -0.71 -6.81
N MET A 90 -7.81 -1.41 -7.61
CA MET A 90 -7.93 -1.12 -9.04
C MET A 90 -8.89 0.03 -9.30
N PRO A 91 -8.71 0.79 -10.41
CA PRO A 91 -9.67 1.80 -10.81
C PRO A 91 -11.04 1.20 -11.13
N LEU A 92 -12.09 2.00 -10.98
CA LEU A 92 -13.46 1.54 -11.18
C LEU A 92 -13.69 1.03 -12.62
N GLU A 93 -12.99 1.61 -13.60
CA GLU A 93 -12.95 1.14 -14.99
C GLU A 93 -12.49 -0.31 -15.09
N ALA A 94 -11.41 -0.66 -14.39
CA ALA A 94 -10.88 -2.02 -14.36
C ALA A 94 -11.80 -2.98 -13.60
N GLU A 95 -12.41 -2.52 -12.50
CA GLU A 95 -13.39 -3.30 -11.75
C GLU A 95 -14.62 -3.63 -12.61
N ILE A 96 -15.15 -2.66 -13.35
CA ILE A 96 -16.30 -2.89 -14.25
C ILE A 96 -15.94 -3.85 -15.36
N TYR A 97 -14.78 -3.66 -15.99
CA TYR A 97 -14.32 -4.53 -17.06
C TYR A 97 -14.14 -5.98 -16.58
N ARG A 98 -13.47 -6.19 -15.44
CA ARG A 98 -13.16 -7.52 -14.90
C ARG A 98 -14.36 -8.20 -14.22
N GLY A 99 -15.21 -7.44 -13.54
CA GLY A 99 -16.42 -7.94 -12.87
C GLY A 99 -17.47 -8.52 -13.82
N SER A 100 -17.32 -8.30 -15.13
CA SER A 100 -18.16 -8.86 -16.17
C SER A 100 -18.09 -10.39 -16.26
N SER A 101 -17.02 -11.02 -15.78
CA SER A 101 -16.74 -12.46 -15.98
C SER A 101 -17.31 -13.35 -14.87
N SER A 102 -17.59 -12.79 -13.68
CA SER A 102 -17.97 -13.55 -12.48
C SER A 102 -19.49 -13.68 -12.28
N SER A 103 -20.31 -13.01 -13.09
CA SER A 103 -21.77 -12.95 -12.94
C SER A 103 -22.55 -13.93 -13.85
N SER A 104 -21.87 -14.86 -14.52
CA SER A 104 -22.50 -15.82 -15.45
C SER A 104 -23.27 -16.98 -14.78
N SER A 105 -23.29 -17.08 -13.44
CA SER A 105 -23.86 -18.25 -12.73
C SER A 105 -25.12 -17.99 -11.90
N SER A 106 -25.70 -16.79 -11.87
CA SER A 106 -26.98 -16.53 -11.19
C SER A 106 -28.10 -16.22 -12.19
N SER A 107 -28.88 -17.25 -12.51
CA SER A 107 -30.04 -17.24 -13.40
C SER A 107 -31.26 -16.52 -12.80
N SER A 108 -31.15 -15.23 -12.47
CA SER A 108 -32.31 -14.41 -12.12
C SER A 108 -32.74 -13.56 -13.30
N SER A 109 -33.91 -13.90 -13.84
CA SER A 109 -34.59 -13.42 -15.05
C SER A 109 -35.06 -11.95 -15.03
N SER A 110 -34.28 -11.04 -14.43
CA SER A 110 -34.52 -9.60 -14.49
C SER A 110 -33.58 -8.98 -15.54
N GLY A 111 -34.12 -8.59 -16.69
CA GLY A 111 -33.42 -8.25 -17.94
C GLY A 111 -32.49 -7.02 -17.95
N GLY A 112 -31.84 -6.68 -16.84
CA GLY A 112 -30.73 -5.72 -16.81
C GLY A 112 -29.43 -6.46 -16.50
N GLY A 113 -28.62 -6.76 -17.52
CA GLY A 113 -27.27 -7.26 -17.27
C GLY A 113 -26.46 -6.24 -16.46
N GLY A 114 -25.67 -6.70 -15.48
CA GLY A 114 -24.84 -5.81 -14.65
C GLY A 114 -23.87 -4.95 -15.48
N LEU A 115 -23.28 -3.91 -14.86
CA LEU A 115 -22.40 -2.93 -15.51
C LEU A 115 -21.35 -3.54 -16.46
N GLY A 116 -20.76 -4.68 -16.10
CA GLY A 116 -19.80 -5.37 -16.96
C GLY A 116 -20.40 -5.94 -18.26
N ALA A 117 -21.61 -6.52 -18.19
CA ALA A 117 -22.33 -6.97 -19.40
C ALA A 117 -22.72 -5.78 -20.29
N ARG A 118 -23.11 -4.65 -19.67
CA ARG A 118 -23.40 -3.40 -20.39
C ARG A 118 -22.15 -2.83 -21.05
N LEU A 119 -20.99 -2.92 -20.40
CA LEU A 119 -19.72 -2.52 -21.00
C LEU A 119 -19.39 -3.37 -22.22
N ARG A 120 -19.54 -4.69 -22.18
CA ARG A 120 -19.33 -5.54 -23.36
C ARG A 120 -20.25 -5.16 -24.51
N SER A 121 -21.55 -5.05 -24.24
CA SER A 121 -22.52 -4.60 -25.24
C SER A 121 -22.22 -3.20 -25.79
N PHE A 122 -21.61 -2.33 -24.98
CA PHE A 122 -21.21 -0.99 -25.39
C PHE A 122 -19.91 -1.01 -26.21
N LEU A 123 -18.93 -1.85 -25.88
CA LEU A 123 -17.70 -2.00 -26.65
C LEU A 123 -17.95 -2.66 -28.01
N ASP A 124 -18.95 -3.55 -28.09
CA ASP A 124 -19.36 -4.24 -29.32
C ASP A 124 -20.30 -3.40 -30.19
N SER A 125 -20.78 -2.25 -29.71
CA SER A 125 -21.70 -1.40 -30.48
C SER A 125 -20.95 -0.48 -31.44
N GLU A 126 -21.56 -0.23 -32.60
CA GLU A 126 -21.08 0.76 -33.59
C GLU A 126 -20.97 2.18 -32.97
N GLU A 127 -21.72 2.47 -31.89
CA GLU A 127 -21.66 3.72 -31.12
C GLU A 127 -20.26 3.98 -30.54
N TYR A 128 -19.51 2.93 -30.17
CA TYR A 128 -18.16 3.08 -29.62
C TYR A 128 -17.11 3.35 -30.70
N GLY A 129 -17.28 2.74 -31.88
CA GLY A 129 -16.39 2.84 -33.05
C GLY A 129 -16.68 4.02 -33.99
N GLY A 130 -17.84 4.67 -33.85
CA GLY A 130 -18.24 5.83 -34.63
C GLY A 130 -17.51 7.12 -34.22
N ALA A 131 -16.47 7.46 -34.98
CA ALA A 131 -15.90 8.78 -35.26
C ALA A 131 -16.37 10.01 -34.43
N ASP A 132 -15.94 10.12 -33.17
CA ASP A 132 -15.94 11.38 -32.40
C ASP A 132 -14.65 11.56 -31.56
N ASP A 133 -13.52 11.03 -32.06
CA ASP A 133 -12.21 11.09 -31.37
C ASP A 133 -11.51 12.47 -31.48
N ALA A 134 -12.21 13.50 -31.97
CA ALA A 134 -11.65 14.84 -32.19
C ALA A 134 -12.19 15.93 -31.24
N SER A 135 -13.16 15.65 -30.35
CA SER A 135 -13.90 16.70 -29.63
C SER A 135 -13.84 16.65 -28.10
N ILE A 136 -13.06 15.76 -27.49
CA ILE A 136 -13.01 15.66 -26.01
C ILE A 136 -11.79 16.41 -25.47
N PRO A 137 -11.97 17.61 -24.86
CA PRO A 137 -10.87 18.28 -24.18
C PRO A 137 -10.40 17.42 -22.99
N PRO A 138 -9.09 17.31 -22.74
CA PRO A 138 -8.61 16.59 -21.58
C PRO A 138 -8.73 17.52 -20.39
N THR A 139 -9.78 17.46 -19.58
CA THR A 139 -9.70 17.98 -18.19
C THR A 139 -10.93 17.70 -17.32
N SER A 140 -10.61 17.28 -16.09
CA SER A 140 -11.28 17.54 -14.82
C SER A 140 -12.71 17.03 -14.59
N LEU A 141 -12.82 15.78 -14.14
CA LEU A 141 -13.59 15.55 -12.92
C LEU A 141 -12.58 15.56 -11.78
N ARG A 142 -12.56 16.66 -11.03
CA ARG A 142 -11.77 16.79 -9.79
C ARG A 142 -12.21 15.67 -8.84
N SER A 143 -11.40 14.62 -8.72
CA SER A 143 -11.34 13.82 -7.50
C SER A 143 -10.89 14.76 -6.39
N SER A 144 -11.83 15.16 -5.53
CA SER A 144 -11.54 15.96 -4.34
C SER A 144 -10.45 15.26 -3.53
N ALA A 145 -9.26 15.85 -3.48
CA ALA A 145 -8.26 15.46 -2.52
C ALA A 145 -8.83 15.69 -1.13
N SER A 146 -9.18 14.62 -0.40
CA SER A 146 -9.31 14.69 1.05
C SER A 146 -7.90 14.77 1.64
N THR A 147 -7.29 15.94 1.52
CA THR A 147 -6.18 16.29 2.39
C THR A 147 -6.75 16.36 3.80
N GLY A 148 -6.50 15.34 4.61
CA GLY A 148 -6.65 15.38 6.06
C GLY A 148 -5.69 16.43 6.63
N GLY A 149 -6.10 17.69 6.61
CA GLY A 149 -5.42 18.80 7.25
C GLY A 149 -5.98 18.99 8.65
N ALA A 150 -5.20 18.63 9.67
CA ALA A 150 -5.45 19.02 11.04
C ALA A 150 -5.28 20.54 11.16
N SER A 151 -6.37 21.23 11.48
CA SER A 151 -6.41 22.65 11.80
C SER A 151 -5.85 22.87 13.20
N ALA A 152 -4.73 23.59 13.30
CA ALA A 152 -4.31 24.27 14.52
C ALA A 152 -4.36 25.77 14.27
N SER A 153 -5.35 26.42 14.87
CA SER A 153 -5.53 27.85 14.94
C SER A 153 -4.54 28.47 15.93
N SER A 154 -3.80 29.48 15.52
CA SER A 154 -3.30 30.50 16.45
C SER A 154 -3.13 31.83 15.72
N SER A 155 -4.01 32.76 16.07
CA SER A 155 -3.99 34.18 15.74
C SER A 155 -2.81 34.87 16.41
N MET A 156 -2.06 35.70 15.68
CA MET A 156 -1.51 36.98 16.18
C MET A 156 -1.15 37.93 15.01
N THR A 157 -1.84 39.07 15.02
CA THR A 157 -1.42 40.44 14.67
C THR A 157 0.09 40.71 14.83
N SER A 158 0.80 41.59 14.11
CA SER A 158 0.46 42.75 13.27
C SER A 158 1.75 43.40 12.67
N VAL A 159 1.55 44.30 11.69
CA VAL A 159 2.37 45.45 11.22
C VAL A 159 3.81 45.22 10.70
N GLY A 160 4.08 45.68 9.48
CA GLY A 160 5.44 46.00 9.02
C GLY A 160 5.58 46.18 7.50
N ARG A 161 5.29 47.38 7.01
CA ARG A 161 5.42 47.81 5.61
C ARG A 161 6.80 48.45 5.41
N ALA A 162 7.56 48.07 4.37
CA ALA A 162 8.24 48.97 3.41
C ALA A 162 9.51 48.37 2.74
N ALA A 163 9.57 48.60 1.42
CA ALA A 163 10.73 48.93 0.56
C ALA A 163 11.89 47.92 0.43
N ALA A 164 12.09 47.26 -0.73
CA ALA A 164 12.61 47.75 -2.02
C ALA A 164 14.11 47.48 -2.19
N ALA A 165 14.47 46.64 -3.17
CA ALA A 165 15.62 46.84 -4.06
C ALA A 165 15.58 45.77 -5.16
N ALA A 166 15.43 46.25 -6.39
CA ALA A 166 15.61 45.49 -7.61
C ALA A 166 17.10 45.15 -7.81
N VAL A 167 17.38 43.95 -8.29
CA VAL A 167 18.60 43.68 -9.07
C VAL A 167 18.20 42.73 -10.20
N ASP A 168 18.36 43.25 -11.41
CA ASP A 168 18.31 42.55 -12.70
C ASP A 168 19.32 41.40 -12.75
N GLY A 169 18.92 40.29 -13.35
CA GLY A 169 19.79 39.13 -13.52
C GLY A 169 19.14 38.05 -14.37
N ALA A 170 18.82 38.38 -15.61
CA ALA A 170 18.39 37.43 -16.62
C ALA A 170 19.48 36.40 -16.91
N VAL A 171 19.24 35.13 -16.59
CA VAL A 171 19.84 33.99 -17.30
C VAL A 171 18.76 32.94 -17.51
N SER A 172 18.34 32.83 -18.76
CA SER A 172 17.47 31.79 -19.27
C SER A 172 18.22 30.46 -19.23
N ALA A 173 17.77 29.54 -18.39
CA ALA A 173 18.06 28.12 -18.51
C ALA A 173 16.71 27.39 -18.40
N GLY A 174 16.10 27.11 -19.55
CA GLY A 174 14.97 26.21 -19.60
C GLY A 174 15.44 24.83 -19.18
N ASP A 175 14.87 24.32 -18.09
CA ASP A 175 15.06 22.94 -17.68
C ASP A 175 14.57 22.00 -18.80
N PRO A 176 15.35 20.98 -19.19
CA PRO A 176 14.87 19.98 -20.12
C PRO A 176 13.79 19.15 -19.43
N VAL A 177 12.62 19.10 -20.08
CA VAL A 177 11.59 18.08 -19.83
C VAL A 177 12.28 16.71 -19.84
N PRO A 178 12.02 15.80 -18.88
CA PRO A 178 12.63 14.49 -18.89
C PRO A 178 12.24 13.76 -20.18
N GLY A 179 13.23 13.52 -21.04
CA GLY A 179 13.10 12.63 -22.17
C GLY A 179 12.89 11.21 -21.65
N ASP A 180 11.71 10.66 -21.95
CA ASP A 180 11.50 9.21 -22.02
C ASP A 180 12.27 8.68 -23.24
N ASP A 181 13.61 8.71 -23.18
CA ASP A 181 14.46 8.13 -24.21
C ASP A 181 14.59 6.61 -23.96
N ASP A 182 14.29 5.83 -25.01
CA ASP A 182 14.28 4.36 -25.12
C ASP A 182 12.94 3.61 -24.90
N ALA A 183 11.81 4.26 -25.17
CA ALA A 183 10.64 3.53 -25.66
C ALA A 183 10.70 3.49 -27.19
N ASP A 184 10.98 2.31 -27.76
CA ASP A 184 10.87 2.05 -29.19
C ASP A 184 9.45 2.49 -29.66
N PRO A 185 9.31 3.59 -30.43
CA PRO A 185 8.02 4.24 -30.66
C PRO A 185 7.09 3.40 -31.55
N ALA A 186 7.58 2.28 -32.09
CA ALA A 186 6.87 1.41 -33.03
C ALA A 186 6.24 0.16 -32.41
N SER A 187 6.48 -0.14 -31.13
CA SER A 187 5.88 -1.31 -30.46
C SER A 187 4.70 -0.89 -29.57
N PHE A 188 3.62 -0.41 -30.17
CA PHE A 188 2.34 -0.36 -29.47
C PHE A 188 1.92 -1.81 -29.19
N SER A 189 2.25 -2.31 -28.00
CA SER A 189 1.96 -3.68 -27.61
C SER A 189 0.47 -3.95 -27.78
N ALA A 190 0.09 -5.11 -28.33
CA ALA A 190 -1.31 -5.50 -28.45
C ALA A 190 -2.04 -5.46 -27.08
N ILE A 191 -1.30 -5.67 -25.99
CA ILE A 191 -1.80 -5.51 -24.62
C ILE A 191 -2.16 -4.03 -24.36
N ALA A 192 -1.26 -3.10 -24.68
CA ALA A 192 -1.53 -1.66 -24.51
C ALA A 192 -2.73 -1.19 -25.34
N ALA A 193 -2.81 -1.60 -26.61
CA ALA A 193 -3.97 -1.28 -27.46
C ALA A 193 -5.28 -1.80 -26.85
N ARG A 194 -5.29 -3.06 -26.43
CA ARG A 194 -6.47 -3.68 -25.80
C ARG A 194 -6.84 -2.99 -24.51
N THR A 195 -5.86 -2.70 -23.65
CA THR A 195 -6.07 -2.01 -22.37
C THR A 195 -6.64 -0.62 -22.57
N VAL A 196 -6.06 0.18 -23.45
CA VAL A 196 -6.58 1.51 -23.79
C VAL A 196 -8.00 1.42 -24.32
N PHE A 197 -8.28 0.45 -25.20
CA PHE A 197 -9.59 0.26 -25.81
C PHE A 197 -10.68 0.01 -24.75
N TRP A 198 -10.53 -1.02 -23.91
CA TRP A 198 -11.58 -1.33 -22.94
C TRP A 198 -11.68 -0.27 -21.83
N TYR A 199 -10.55 0.32 -21.44
CA TYR A 199 -10.49 1.28 -20.36
C TYR A 199 -11.22 2.58 -20.73
N ARG A 200 -10.97 3.12 -21.93
CA ARG A 200 -11.71 4.28 -22.43
C ARG A 200 -13.20 4.01 -22.59
N GLY A 201 -13.58 2.77 -22.92
CA GLY A 201 -14.99 2.36 -22.96
C GLY A 201 -15.64 2.31 -21.60
N ALA A 202 -14.94 1.77 -20.60
CA ALA A 202 -15.40 1.79 -19.23
C ALA A 202 -15.56 3.22 -18.70
N GLU A 203 -14.60 4.11 -18.98
CA GLU A 203 -14.68 5.53 -18.62
C GLU A 203 -15.89 6.23 -19.28
N ARG A 204 -16.10 6.03 -20.59
CA ARG A 204 -17.25 6.60 -21.31
C ARG A 204 -18.58 6.09 -20.75
N LEU A 205 -18.69 4.79 -20.50
CA LEU A 205 -19.88 4.20 -19.89
C LEU A 205 -20.14 4.77 -18.50
N LEU A 206 -19.10 4.81 -17.65
CA LEU A 206 -19.18 5.38 -16.30
C LEU A 206 -19.68 6.83 -16.33
N ARG A 207 -19.09 7.66 -17.19
CA ARG A 207 -19.50 9.07 -17.34
C ARG A 207 -20.97 9.17 -17.76
N ARG A 208 -21.42 8.36 -18.72
CA ARG A 208 -22.82 8.34 -19.17
C ARG A 208 -23.77 7.97 -18.04
N GLU A 209 -23.44 6.95 -17.26
CA GLU A 209 -24.27 6.52 -16.13
C GLU A 209 -24.29 7.53 -14.99
N LEU A 210 -23.16 8.17 -14.67
CA LEU A 210 -23.10 9.22 -13.67
C LEU A 210 -23.92 10.45 -14.08
N VAL A 211 -23.88 10.86 -15.36
CA VAL A 211 -24.74 11.94 -15.88
C VAL A 211 -26.21 11.59 -15.74
N LYS A 212 -26.60 10.34 -16.04
CA LYS A 212 -27.97 9.85 -15.85
C LYS A 212 -28.40 9.86 -14.37
N ILE A 213 -27.49 9.56 -13.45
CA ILE A 213 -27.77 9.68 -12.01
C ILE A 213 -27.95 11.15 -11.64
N MET A 214 -27.05 12.03 -12.10
CA MET A 214 -27.09 13.45 -11.81
C MET A 214 -28.32 14.16 -12.38
N SER A 215 -28.88 13.71 -13.50
CA SER A 215 -30.12 14.27 -14.03
C SER A 215 -31.34 14.03 -13.13
N ASN A 216 -31.23 13.11 -12.15
CA ASN A 216 -32.23 12.87 -11.11
C ASN A 216 -31.94 13.65 -9.81
N ALA A 217 -30.90 14.50 -9.78
CA ALA A 217 -30.62 15.34 -8.63
C ALA A 217 -31.69 16.43 -8.49
N ARG A 218 -32.01 16.78 -7.24
CA ARG A 218 -32.88 17.90 -6.89
C ARG A 218 -32.19 19.24 -7.23
N PRO A 219 -32.92 20.36 -7.28
CA PRO A 219 -32.34 21.68 -7.56
C PRO A 219 -31.24 22.13 -6.59
N ASP A 220 -31.18 21.54 -5.39
CA ASP A 220 -30.13 21.77 -4.38
C ASP A 220 -28.87 20.89 -4.59
N GLY A 221 -28.83 20.11 -5.66
CA GLY A 221 -27.74 19.20 -6.01
C GLY A 221 -27.75 17.88 -5.25
N ARG A 222 -28.75 17.62 -4.39
CA ARG A 222 -28.86 16.36 -3.66
C ARG A 222 -29.50 15.27 -4.50
N ILE A 223 -28.90 14.09 -4.50
CA ILE A 223 -29.45 12.90 -5.15
C ILE A 223 -30.30 12.16 -4.12
N ASP A 224 -31.54 11.83 -4.48
CA ASP A 224 -32.42 11.00 -3.67
C ASP A 224 -32.25 9.53 -4.06
N PRO A 225 -31.64 8.66 -3.21
CA PRO A 225 -31.40 7.26 -3.56
C PRO A 225 -32.68 6.48 -3.81
N SER A 226 -33.81 6.89 -3.21
CA SER A 226 -35.10 6.20 -3.38
C SER A 226 -35.72 6.41 -4.77
N ALA A 227 -35.29 7.46 -5.48
CA ALA A 227 -35.73 7.76 -6.84
C ALA A 227 -34.86 7.07 -7.91
N LEU A 228 -33.76 6.42 -7.51
CA LEU A 228 -32.84 5.75 -8.42
C LEU A 228 -33.23 4.28 -8.62
N GLY A 229 -33.02 3.77 -9.83
CA GLY A 229 -33.08 2.34 -10.08
C GLY A 229 -31.97 1.57 -9.36
N PRO A 230 -32.14 0.27 -9.09
CA PRO A 230 -31.18 -0.54 -8.33
C PRO A 230 -29.75 -0.51 -8.92
N GLU A 231 -29.63 -0.53 -10.25
CA GLU A 231 -28.33 -0.42 -10.95
C GLU A 231 -27.62 0.91 -10.69
N SER A 232 -28.37 2.00 -10.64
CA SER A 232 -27.84 3.34 -10.37
C SER A 232 -27.39 3.49 -8.91
N VAL A 233 -28.15 2.90 -7.98
CA VAL A 233 -27.79 2.85 -6.55
C VAL A 233 -26.50 2.03 -6.36
N GLU A 234 -26.40 0.87 -7.01
CA GLU A 234 -25.21 0.02 -6.93
C GLU A 234 -23.99 0.70 -7.55
N LEU A 235 -24.13 1.34 -8.71
CA LEU A 235 -23.05 2.13 -9.30
C LEU A 235 -22.60 3.26 -8.34
N LEU A 236 -23.54 4.00 -7.76
CA LEU A 236 -23.23 5.08 -6.84
C LEU A 236 -22.49 4.57 -5.60
N ARG A 237 -22.92 3.43 -5.05
CA ARG A 237 -22.25 2.77 -3.91
C ARG A 237 -20.81 2.40 -4.26
N ARG A 238 -20.59 1.76 -5.42
CA ARG A 238 -19.24 1.42 -5.91
C ARG A 238 -18.39 2.65 -6.16
N TYR A 239 -18.97 3.69 -6.74
CA TYR A 239 -18.29 4.94 -7.02
C TYR A 239 -17.85 5.64 -5.72
N MET A 240 -18.72 5.72 -4.71
CA MET A 240 -18.38 6.28 -3.39
C MET A 240 -17.30 5.46 -2.67
N ASP A 241 -17.42 4.14 -2.67
CA ASP A 241 -16.39 3.24 -2.12
C ASP A 241 -15.05 3.41 -2.85
N HIS A 242 -15.07 3.53 -4.17
CA HIS A 242 -13.90 3.79 -4.98
C HIS A 242 -13.25 5.13 -4.62
N GLN A 243 -14.01 6.22 -4.47
CA GLN A 243 -13.46 7.53 -4.08
C GLN A 243 -12.70 7.48 -2.75
N ASN A 244 -13.14 6.66 -1.79
CA ASN A 244 -12.48 6.53 -0.49
C ASN A 244 -11.22 5.65 -0.55
N THR A 245 -11.23 4.62 -1.40
CA THR A 245 -10.18 3.57 -1.43
C THR A 245 -9.22 3.72 -2.61
N TRP A 246 -9.42 4.72 -3.48
CA TRP A 246 -8.65 4.86 -4.71
C TRP A 246 -7.14 4.97 -4.44
N GLN A 247 -6.38 4.21 -5.24
CA GLN A 247 -4.93 4.03 -5.17
C GLN A 247 -4.41 3.43 -3.86
N GLU A 248 -5.24 2.81 -3.02
CA GLU A 248 -4.73 2.07 -1.88
C GLU A 248 -3.80 0.95 -2.31
N VAL A 249 -2.69 0.84 -1.58
CA VAL A 249 -1.77 -0.29 -1.62
C VAL A 249 -1.76 -0.87 -0.22
N CYS A 250 -2.21 -2.12 -0.08
CA CYS A 250 -2.34 -2.75 1.23
C CYS A 250 -1.42 -3.97 1.33
N LEU A 251 -0.66 -4.07 2.41
CA LEU A 251 0.11 -5.25 2.77
C LEU A 251 -0.82 -6.27 3.41
N VAL A 252 -0.81 -7.51 2.92
CA VAL A 252 -1.55 -8.62 3.52
C VAL A 252 -0.74 -9.17 4.70
N ILE A 253 -1.29 -9.07 5.91
CA ILE A 253 -0.61 -9.45 7.16
C ILE A 253 -1.18 -10.74 7.77
N GLU A 254 -2.40 -11.11 7.41
CA GLU A 254 -3.06 -12.38 7.79
C GLU A 254 -3.91 -12.80 6.58
N HIS A 255 -3.83 -14.06 6.18
CA HIS A 255 -4.72 -14.64 5.17
C HIS A 255 -4.87 -16.13 5.45
N ASP A 256 -6.11 -16.56 5.65
CA ASP A 256 -6.47 -17.96 5.86
C ASP A 256 -7.62 -18.29 4.91
N GLU A 257 -7.28 -18.96 3.80
CA GLU A 257 -8.23 -19.40 2.76
C GLU A 257 -9.33 -20.31 3.32
N ARG A 258 -9.01 -21.14 4.32
CA ARG A 258 -9.95 -22.12 4.88
C ARG A 258 -11.04 -21.44 5.70
N THR A 259 -10.69 -20.40 6.45
CA THR A 259 -11.66 -19.63 7.24
C THR A 259 -12.21 -18.41 6.48
N GLY A 260 -11.60 -18.06 5.33
CA GLY A 260 -11.89 -16.85 4.59
C GLY A 260 -11.57 -15.58 5.38
N ARG A 261 -10.67 -15.66 6.37
CA ARG A 261 -10.25 -14.52 7.17
C ARG A 261 -9.02 -13.89 6.56
N SER A 262 -8.98 -12.57 6.51
CA SER A 262 -7.78 -11.86 6.09
C SER A 262 -7.67 -10.53 6.81
N LYS A 263 -6.44 -10.02 6.94
CA LYS A 263 -6.17 -8.67 7.41
C LYS A 263 -5.15 -8.00 6.52
N THR A 264 -5.37 -6.73 6.27
CA THR A 264 -4.44 -5.90 5.51
C THR A 264 -4.16 -4.58 6.21
N VAL A 265 -2.98 -4.00 5.99
CA VAL A 265 -2.66 -2.64 6.39
C VAL A 265 -2.31 -1.78 5.17
N THR A 266 -2.95 -0.62 5.04
CA THR A 266 -2.69 0.31 3.94
C THR A 266 -1.35 1.02 4.15
N ILE A 267 -0.41 0.84 3.20
CA ILE A 267 0.98 1.29 3.34
C ILE A 267 1.28 2.65 2.72
N ASN A 268 0.34 3.20 1.95
CA ASN A 268 0.53 4.47 1.23
C ASN A 268 -0.42 5.59 1.68
N ARG A 269 -0.92 5.52 2.92
CA ARG A 269 -1.71 6.57 3.57
C ARG A 269 -0.94 7.19 4.73
N PRO A 270 0.10 8.01 4.46
CA PRO A 270 0.84 8.66 5.53
C PRO A 270 -0.05 9.62 6.32
N MET A 271 0.07 9.57 7.64
CA MET A 271 -0.61 10.48 8.56
C MET A 271 0.34 11.54 9.10
N ALA A 272 1.52 11.13 9.55
CA ALA A 272 2.49 12.03 10.15
C ALA A 272 3.92 11.51 9.98
N PHE A 273 4.87 12.46 9.95
CA PHE A 273 6.31 12.17 9.88
C PHE A 273 7.09 12.62 11.12
N LYS A 274 6.37 13.25 12.06
CA LYS A 274 6.82 13.67 13.38
C LYS A 274 5.71 13.37 14.37
N LEU A 275 6.08 13.04 15.60
CA LEU A 275 5.09 12.75 16.64
C LEU A 275 4.88 13.99 17.50
N SER A 276 3.62 14.44 17.58
CA SER A 276 3.19 15.20 18.75
C SER A 276 3.04 14.25 19.93
N ARG A 277 3.04 14.77 21.17
CA ARG A 277 2.81 13.95 22.37
C ARG A 277 1.53 13.12 22.24
N ASN A 278 0.44 13.72 21.76
CA ASN A 278 -0.87 13.07 21.62
C ASN A 278 -0.83 11.94 20.60
N LEU A 279 -0.19 12.17 19.45
CA LEU A 279 -0.05 11.13 18.44
C LEU A 279 0.88 10.01 18.92
N GLY A 280 1.98 10.36 19.61
CA GLY A 280 2.87 9.36 20.22
C GLY A 280 2.16 8.51 21.26
N THR A 281 1.29 9.10 22.09
CA THR A 281 0.42 8.39 23.01
C THR A 281 -0.52 7.44 22.27
N LEU A 282 -1.21 7.90 21.22
CA LEU A 282 -2.10 7.05 20.43
C LEU A 282 -1.35 5.88 19.78
N VAL A 283 -0.19 6.15 19.19
CA VAL A 283 0.65 5.14 18.53
C VAL A 283 1.15 4.08 19.53
N LEU A 284 1.60 4.50 20.71
CA LEU A 284 2.17 3.60 21.71
C LEU A 284 1.12 2.86 22.55
N LEU A 285 0.06 3.55 22.95
CA LEU A 285 -0.90 3.08 23.96
C LEU A 285 -2.32 2.87 23.41
N GLY A 286 -2.61 3.32 22.19
CA GLY A 286 -3.97 3.38 21.68
C GLY A 286 -4.79 4.52 22.31
N SER A 287 -6.09 4.53 22.04
CA SER A 287 -7.04 5.43 22.70
C SER A 287 -7.76 4.70 23.83
N TYR A 288 -7.77 5.27 25.03
CA TYR A 288 -8.57 4.75 26.14
C TYR A 288 -10.07 4.85 25.80
N LYS A 289 -10.77 3.72 25.72
CA LYS A 289 -12.23 3.70 25.86
C LYS A 289 -12.55 3.81 27.36
N SER A 290 -13.14 4.93 27.78
CA SER A 290 -13.78 4.97 29.10
C SER A 290 -14.94 3.98 29.08
N GLU A 291 -14.92 2.95 29.95
CA GLU A 291 -16.01 1.98 30.13
C GLU A 291 -17.28 2.59 30.78
N GLY A 292 -17.68 3.81 30.39
CA GLY A 292 -18.77 4.51 31.08
C GLY A 292 -19.42 5.71 30.37
N GLY A 293 -19.37 5.80 29.03
CA GLY A 293 -19.97 6.94 28.31
C GLY A 293 -20.88 6.51 27.16
N GLY A 294 -22.18 6.73 27.30
CA GLY A 294 -23.19 6.45 26.27
C GLY A 294 -22.88 7.10 24.90
N ALA A 295 -23.43 6.46 23.86
CA ALA A 295 -23.29 6.85 22.46
C ALA A 295 -23.53 8.35 22.23
N GLY A 296 -22.59 9.03 21.57
CA GLY A 296 -22.89 10.32 20.94
C GLY A 296 -21.79 11.38 20.88
N SER A 297 -20.68 11.27 21.61
CA SER A 297 -19.58 12.23 21.44
C SER A 297 -18.20 11.56 21.55
N GLY A 298 -17.55 11.39 20.41
CA GLY A 298 -16.18 10.89 20.29
C GLY A 298 -15.19 11.93 20.80
N LYS A 299 -15.16 12.17 22.11
CA LYS A 299 -14.03 12.85 22.74
C LYS A 299 -12.96 11.80 22.97
N VAL A 300 -11.89 11.85 22.17
CA VAL A 300 -10.65 11.12 22.48
C VAL A 300 -10.14 11.68 23.80
N ILE A 301 -10.34 10.96 24.90
CA ILE A 301 -9.79 11.32 26.19
C ILE A 301 -8.36 10.79 26.20
N LEU A 302 -7.41 11.68 25.96
CA LEU A 302 -6.01 11.42 26.31
C LEU A 302 -5.96 11.21 27.82
N PRO A 303 -5.12 10.29 28.32
CA PRO A 303 -5.13 9.92 29.72
C PRO A 303 -4.56 11.07 30.56
N GLU A 304 -5.43 11.97 31.02
CA GLU A 304 -5.12 12.99 32.02
C GLU A 304 -5.34 12.47 33.45
N GLY A 305 -5.66 11.18 33.63
CA GLY A 305 -5.83 10.55 34.93
C GLY A 305 -5.18 9.17 35.00
N ASN A 306 -4.25 8.99 35.94
CA ASN A 306 -3.66 7.71 36.37
C ASN A 306 -2.99 6.84 35.28
N VAL A 307 -2.15 7.44 34.43
CA VAL A 307 -1.14 6.65 33.70
C VAL A 307 -0.13 6.14 34.71
N SER A 308 0.17 4.85 34.70
CA SER A 308 1.19 4.28 35.59
C SER A 308 2.56 4.95 35.35
N GLY A 309 3.43 4.97 36.36
CA GLY A 309 4.78 5.53 36.20
C GLY A 309 5.57 4.86 35.05
N ILE A 310 5.31 3.57 34.81
CA ILE A 310 5.93 2.77 33.75
C ILE A 310 5.46 3.20 32.36
N GLU A 311 4.16 3.39 32.16
CA GLU A 311 3.61 3.86 30.88
C GLU A 311 4.11 5.27 30.54
N THR A 312 4.26 6.14 31.55
CA THR A 312 4.83 7.47 31.37
C THR A 312 6.30 7.39 30.94
N GLN A 313 7.10 6.52 31.55
CA GLN A 313 8.49 6.30 31.15
C GLN A 313 8.60 5.73 29.74
N ASN A 314 7.75 4.76 29.38
CA ASN A 314 7.71 4.18 28.05
C ASN A 314 7.33 5.22 26.99
N LEU A 315 6.37 6.10 27.29
CA LEU A 315 6.02 7.19 26.38
C LEU A 315 7.17 8.18 26.18
N VAL A 316 7.86 8.56 27.27
CA VAL A 316 9.04 9.45 27.17
C VAL A 316 10.14 8.79 26.36
N LYS A 317 10.42 7.50 26.59
CA LYS A 317 11.40 6.71 25.83
C LYS A 317 11.02 6.64 24.34
N PHE A 318 9.75 6.37 24.05
CA PHE A 318 9.22 6.30 22.69
C PHE A 318 9.34 7.63 21.94
N LEU A 319 8.93 8.73 22.59
CA LEU A 319 9.06 10.06 22.00
C LEU A 319 10.53 10.44 21.79
N SER A 320 11.40 10.15 22.75
CA SER A 320 12.84 10.41 22.61
C SER A 320 13.45 9.66 21.41
N ALA A 321 12.95 8.45 21.11
CA ALA A 321 13.40 7.65 19.98
C ALA A 321 12.82 8.14 18.63
N PHE A 322 11.53 8.49 18.58
CA PHE A 322 10.79 8.63 17.31
C PHE A 322 10.18 10.02 17.05
N GLU A 323 10.22 10.98 17.98
CA GLU A 323 9.45 12.23 17.84
C GLU A 323 9.81 13.04 16.58
N ASN A 324 11.10 13.07 16.23
CA ASN A 324 11.63 13.95 15.19
C ASN A 324 11.52 13.34 13.78
N GLN A 325 11.45 12.01 13.69
CA GLN A 325 11.36 11.24 12.46
C GLN A 325 10.59 9.95 12.74
N CYS A 326 9.38 9.81 12.20
CA CYS A 326 8.57 8.62 12.40
C CYS A 326 7.56 8.46 11.28
N GLY A 327 7.55 7.33 10.57
CA GLY A 327 6.52 7.07 9.56
C GLY A 327 5.25 6.53 10.20
N VAL A 328 4.26 7.39 10.45
CA VAL A 328 2.92 6.97 10.93
C VAL A 328 1.94 6.95 9.76
N TYR A 329 1.19 5.87 9.64
CA TYR A 329 0.26 5.59 8.55
C TYR A 329 -1.11 5.20 9.08
N LEU A 330 -2.16 5.51 8.32
CA LEU A 330 -3.49 4.94 8.51
C LEU A 330 -3.53 3.57 7.83
N GLY A 331 -3.50 2.51 8.64
CA GLY A 331 -3.52 1.13 8.16
C GLY A 331 -4.92 0.63 7.81
N GLY A 332 -5.97 1.17 8.42
CA GLY A 332 -7.36 0.88 8.09
C GLY A 332 -8.33 1.29 9.20
N PRO A 333 -9.65 1.08 8.99
CA PRO A 333 -10.69 1.57 9.90
C PRO A 333 -10.87 0.72 11.16
N ASP A 334 -10.41 -0.53 11.17
CA ASP A 334 -10.58 -1.44 12.29
C ASP A 334 -9.47 -1.25 13.32
N ASP A 335 -9.80 -1.40 14.62
CA ASP A 335 -8.86 -1.34 15.74
C ASP A 335 -8.02 -0.03 15.81
N MET A 336 -8.56 1.09 15.30
CA MET A 336 -7.90 2.41 15.39
C MET A 336 -7.69 2.90 16.84
N ASP A 337 -8.39 2.30 17.79
CA ASP A 337 -8.25 2.55 19.23
C ASP A 337 -7.12 1.76 19.89
N LYS A 338 -6.51 0.79 19.20
CA LYS A 338 -5.40 -0.01 19.74
C LYS A 338 -4.04 0.63 19.45
N PRO A 339 -2.97 0.23 20.18
CA PRO A 339 -1.60 0.58 19.81
C PRO A 339 -1.30 0.26 18.34
N ALA A 340 -0.51 1.10 17.71
CA ALA A 340 -0.16 0.94 16.32
C ALA A 340 0.70 -0.31 16.10
N MET A 341 0.50 -0.95 14.96
CA MET A 341 1.36 -2.04 14.49
C MET A 341 2.68 -1.46 13.99
N ILE A 342 3.80 -1.97 14.49
CA ILE A 342 5.14 -1.64 13.99
C ILE A 342 5.56 -2.64 12.92
N ILE A 343 6.04 -2.16 11.76
CA ILE A 343 6.57 -2.99 10.67
C ILE A 343 7.97 -2.50 10.26
N HIS A 344 8.90 -3.43 10.06
CA HIS A 344 10.31 -3.16 9.74
C HIS A 344 10.98 -4.33 8.97
N GLY A 345 12.23 -4.14 8.55
CA GLY A 345 13.03 -5.14 7.81
C GLY A 345 14.16 -5.79 8.62
N ILE A 346 14.10 -5.70 9.95
CA ILE A 346 15.22 -6.08 10.85
C ILE A 346 15.00 -7.50 11.36
N ARG A 347 15.79 -8.45 10.86
CA ARG A 347 15.61 -9.89 11.12
C ARG A 347 15.78 -10.32 12.58
N GLU A 348 16.75 -9.76 13.28
CA GLU A 348 17.15 -10.19 14.62
C GLU A 348 16.72 -9.18 15.69
N LEU A 349 15.59 -8.49 15.48
CA LEU A 349 15.06 -7.58 16.48
C LEU A 349 14.33 -8.39 17.57
N PRO A 350 14.76 -8.34 18.84
CA PRO A 350 14.08 -9.06 19.91
C PRO A 350 12.58 -8.71 20.01
N GLY A 351 11.73 -9.73 20.11
CA GLY A 351 10.28 -9.57 20.17
C GLY A 351 9.60 -9.29 18.82
N ALA A 352 10.35 -9.29 17.72
CA ALA A 352 9.78 -9.22 16.38
C ALA A 352 9.50 -10.61 15.81
N VAL A 353 8.47 -10.70 14.96
CA VAL A 353 8.05 -11.91 14.26
C VAL A 353 7.96 -11.61 12.77
N GLU A 354 8.48 -12.52 11.94
CA GLU A 354 8.35 -12.40 10.49
C GLU A 354 6.88 -12.61 10.08
N ILE A 355 6.34 -11.73 9.24
CA ILE A 355 4.95 -11.80 8.77
C ILE A 355 4.69 -13.10 8.02
N SER A 356 5.64 -13.50 7.17
CA SER A 356 5.65 -14.80 6.50
C SER A 356 7.10 -15.21 6.24
N PRO A 357 7.47 -16.49 6.42
CA PRO A 357 8.84 -16.96 6.27
C PRO A 357 9.46 -16.56 4.93
N GLY A 358 10.63 -15.93 4.97
CA GLY A 358 11.41 -15.57 3.78
C GLY A 358 11.04 -14.23 3.15
N THR A 359 10.03 -13.52 3.66
CA THR A 359 9.68 -12.18 3.20
C THR A 359 10.67 -11.11 3.69
N GLY A 360 11.33 -11.36 4.82
CA GLY A 360 12.16 -10.38 5.53
C GLY A 360 11.36 -9.23 6.12
N ILE A 361 10.02 -9.31 6.16
CA ILE A 361 9.15 -8.27 6.70
C ILE A 361 8.73 -8.71 8.10
N PHE A 362 8.99 -7.88 9.09
CA PHE A 362 8.79 -8.19 10.50
C PHE A 362 7.80 -7.22 11.13
N TYR A 363 7.06 -7.71 12.12
CA TYR A 363 6.25 -6.89 13.01
C TYR A 363 6.59 -7.15 14.48
N GLY A 364 6.34 -6.17 15.35
CA GLY A 364 6.66 -6.26 16.78
C GLY A 364 8.05 -5.72 17.14
N GLY A 365 8.57 -6.13 18.30
CA GLY A 365 9.90 -5.71 18.77
C GLY A 365 10.04 -4.24 19.18
N LEU A 366 8.94 -3.58 19.57
CA LEU A 366 8.91 -2.15 19.89
C LEU A 366 9.93 -1.74 20.97
N GLU A 367 10.07 -2.53 22.03
CA GLU A 367 11.01 -2.21 23.12
C GLU A 367 12.46 -2.17 22.61
N ALA A 368 12.87 -3.22 21.89
CA ALA A 368 14.19 -3.30 21.29
C ALA A 368 14.39 -2.25 20.18
N ALA A 369 13.34 -1.87 19.46
CA ALA A 369 13.38 -0.78 18.49
C ALA A 369 13.72 0.55 19.17
N MET A 370 13.04 0.88 20.28
CA MET A 370 13.32 2.10 21.05
C MET A 370 14.77 2.12 21.54
N ASP A 371 15.26 1.03 22.15
CA ASP A 371 16.64 0.94 22.63
C ASP A 371 17.66 1.03 21.50
N GLY A 372 17.41 0.36 20.38
CA GLY A 372 18.28 0.40 19.22
C GLY A 372 18.34 1.78 18.55
N VAL A 373 17.24 2.53 18.54
CA VAL A 373 17.23 3.91 18.04
C VAL A 373 17.96 4.86 18.99
N LEU A 374 17.69 4.77 20.30
CA LEU A 374 18.34 5.63 21.30
C LEU A 374 19.85 5.38 21.42
N SER A 375 20.30 4.15 21.17
CA SER A 375 21.73 3.80 21.10
C SER A 375 22.39 4.09 19.75
N GLY A 376 21.63 4.53 18.75
CA GLY A 376 22.13 4.81 17.40
C GLY A 376 22.38 3.57 16.53
N LYS A 377 21.96 2.38 16.98
CA LYS A 377 22.04 1.13 16.20
C LYS A 377 21.09 1.13 15.00
N TYR A 378 19.92 1.74 15.15
CA TYR A 378 18.88 1.85 14.12
C TYR A 378 18.48 3.29 13.87
N LYS A 379 17.94 3.59 12.70
CA LYS A 379 17.33 4.88 12.38
C LYS A 379 15.83 4.83 12.69
N PRO A 380 15.23 5.94 13.15
CA PRO A 380 13.78 5.97 13.37
C PRO A 380 12.95 5.57 12.14
N LEU A 381 13.40 5.95 10.93
CA LEU A 381 12.74 5.63 9.67
C LEU A 381 12.94 4.18 9.18
N ASP A 382 13.68 3.35 9.90
CA ASP A 382 13.72 1.90 9.67
C ASP A 382 12.39 1.23 10.10
N PHE A 383 11.57 1.95 10.88
CA PHE A 383 10.31 1.48 11.44
C PHE A 383 9.12 2.28 10.88
N ARG A 384 7.98 1.58 10.71
CA ARG A 384 6.70 2.17 10.33
C ARG A 384 5.64 1.81 11.34
N PHE A 385 4.78 2.76 11.66
CA PHE A 385 3.67 2.58 12.58
C PHE A 385 2.35 2.70 11.85
N PHE A 386 1.50 1.69 11.98
CA PHE A 386 0.21 1.59 11.32
C PHE A 386 -0.90 1.64 12.36
N ILE A 387 -1.72 2.70 12.31
CA ILE A 387 -2.91 2.82 13.14
C ILE A 387 -4.05 2.09 12.43
N GLY A 388 -4.58 1.07 13.09
CA GLY A 388 -5.64 0.23 12.58
C GLY A 388 -5.23 -0.68 11.42
N HIS A 389 -6.19 -1.46 10.95
CA HIS A 389 -6.09 -2.38 9.80
C HIS A 389 -7.46 -2.53 9.15
N THR A 390 -7.53 -3.30 8.06
CA THR A 390 -8.80 -3.73 7.47
C THR A 390 -8.94 -5.23 7.64
N SER A 391 -10.02 -5.66 8.29
CA SER A 391 -10.38 -7.05 8.48
C SER A 391 -11.42 -7.52 7.46
N TYR A 392 -11.12 -8.67 6.86
CA TYR A 392 -11.99 -9.39 5.96
C TYR A 392 -12.42 -10.69 6.63
N ILE A 393 -13.72 -10.96 6.59
CA ILE A 393 -14.33 -12.19 7.12
C ILE A 393 -15.14 -12.87 6.01
N GLY A 394 -15.26 -14.19 6.06
CA GLY A 394 -16.09 -14.95 5.12
C GLY A 394 -15.65 -14.84 3.65
N GLY A 395 -14.34 -14.72 3.40
CA GLY A 395 -13.76 -14.66 2.05
C GLY A 395 -13.96 -13.33 1.34
N ARG A 396 -14.28 -12.25 2.06
CA ARG A 396 -14.53 -10.93 1.46
C ARG A 396 -13.34 -10.35 0.71
N LEU A 397 -12.10 -10.67 1.11
CA LEU A 397 -10.92 -10.25 0.35
C LEU A 397 -10.87 -10.99 -0.99
N ASP A 398 -11.10 -12.29 -0.99
CA ASP A 398 -11.13 -13.13 -2.20
C ASP A 398 -12.26 -12.72 -3.15
N GLU A 399 -13.42 -12.36 -2.61
CA GLU A 399 -14.52 -11.81 -3.39
C GLU A 399 -14.17 -10.44 -3.99
N ALA A 400 -13.48 -9.59 -3.25
CA ALA A 400 -13.01 -8.30 -3.75
C ALA A 400 -11.96 -8.48 -4.86
N VAL A 401 -11.08 -9.49 -4.75
CA VAL A 401 -10.15 -9.86 -5.84
C VAL A 401 -10.90 -10.38 -7.05
N ARG A 402 -11.82 -11.33 -6.85
CA ARG A 402 -12.60 -11.96 -7.94
C ARG A 402 -13.51 -10.97 -8.68
N SER A 403 -13.98 -9.93 -8.00
CA SER A 403 -14.78 -8.85 -8.60
C SER A 403 -13.91 -7.81 -9.33
N GLY A 404 -12.58 -7.94 -9.30
CA GLY A 404 -11.64 -6.98 -9.89
C GLY A 404 -11.46 -5.71 -9.06
N LYS A 405 -11.95 -5.67 -7.81
CA LYS A 405 -11.80 -4.54 -6.90
C LYS A 405 -10.32 -4.37 -6.51
N TYR A 406 -9.67 -5.47 -6.16
CA TYR A 406 -8.25 -5.52 -5.81
C TYR A 406 -7.48 -6.43 -6.75
N GLN A 407 -6.22 -6.08 -7.00
CA GLN A 407 -5.24 -6.92 -7.68
C GLN A 407 -4.21 -7.42 -6.68
N PRO A 408 -4.11 -8.74 -6.43
CA PRO A 408 -3.00 -9.31 -5.69
C PRO A 408 -1.69 -9.16 -6.45
N VAL A 409 -0.64 -8.85 -5.70
CA VAL A 409 0.71 -8.60 -6.21
C VAL A 409 1.72 -9.25 -5.27
N ALA A 410 2.50 -10.17 -5.79
CA ALA A 410 3.70 -10.64 -5.09
C ALA A 410 4.81 -9.61 -5.31
N CYS A 411 5.55 -9.27 -4.26
CA CYS A 411 6.58 -8.23 -4.37
C CYS A 411 7.76 -8.44 -3.41
N SER A 412 8.85 -7.75 -3.74
CA SER A 412 10.03 -7.64 -2.90
C SER A 412 9.78 -6.77 -1.67
N ARG A 413 10.48 -7.09 -0.56
CA ARG A 413 10.47 -6.30 0.67
C ARG A 413 10.70 -4.80 0.48
N PRO A 414 11.63 -4.32 -0.36
CA PRO A 414 11.87 -2.88 -0.50
C PRO A 414 10.67 -2.08 -1.01
N LEU A 415 9.73 -2.70 -1.73
CA LEU A 415 8.48 -2.04 -2.14
C LEU A 415 7.51 -1.90 -0.97
N VAL A 416 7.34 -2.95 -0.17
CA VAL A 416 6.49 -2.92 1.03
C VAL A 416 7.04 -1.93 2.05
N LEU A 417 8.35 -1.98 2.26
CA LEU A 417 9.06 -1.15 3.21
C LEU A 417 9.50 0.16 2.59
N LYS A 418 8.87 0.71 1.56
CA LYS A 418 9.18 2.06 1.05
C LYS A 418 8.49 3.12 1.91
N GLN A 419 9.17 4.23 2.22
CA GLN A 419 8.50 5.37 2.88
C GLN A 419 7.70 6.14 1.83
N CYS A 420 6.40 6.31 2.06
CA CYS A 420 5.52 7.07 1.14
C CYS A 420 5.47 8.57 1.48
N ILE A 421 6.60 9.14 1.90
CA ILE A 421 6.71 10.56 2.24
C ILE A 421 6.90 11.35 0.95
N GLN A 422 5.89 12.13 0.54
CA GLN A 422 6.01 13.09 -0.57
C GLN A 422 6.55 12.48 -1.87
N LEU A 423 6.26 11.20 -2.14
CA LEU A 423 6.73 10.54 -3.35
C LEU A 423 6.22 11.28 -4.59
N PRO A 424 7.11 11.79 -5.46
CA PRO A 424 6.71 12.45 -6.72
C PRO A 424 5.77 11.59 -7.56
N LYS A 425 6.05 10.28 -7.60
CA LYS A 425 5.17 9.27 -8.19
C LYS A 425 4.56 8.41 -7.08
N PRO A 426 3.23 8.33 -6.95
CA PRO A 426 2.61 7.52 -5.89
C PRO A 426 3.02 6.04 -5.96
N LEU A 427 3.18 5.38 -4.80
CA LEU A 427 3.59 3.98 -4.69
C LEU A 427 2.74 3.03 -5.55
N TRP A 428 1.43 3.30 -5.65
CA TRP A 428 0.52 2.52 -6.47
C TRP A 428 0.99 2.42 -7.94
N HIS A 429 1.40 3.53 -8.53
CA HIS A 429 1.91 3.53 -9.90
C HIS A 429 3.22 2.75 -10.03
N GLU A 430 4.09 2.87 -9.02
CA GLU A 430 5.36 2.14 -9.01
C GLU A 430 5.13 0.62 -9.00
N VAL A 431 4.26 0.13 -8.11
CA VAL A 431 3.95 -1.30 -7.99
C VAL A 431 3.36 -1.85 -9.30
N LEU A 432 2.39 -1.15 -9.90
CA LEU A 432 1.76 -1.58 -11.14
C LEU A 432 2.72 -1.57 -12.33
N GLU A 433 3.65 -0.62 -12.38
CA GLU A 433 4.67 -0.57 -13.43
C GLU A 433 5.70 -1.71 -13.31
N PHE A 434 6.09 -2.08 -12.09
CA PHE A 434 6.91 -3.26 -11.85
C PHE A 434 6.20 -4.54 -12.32
N CYS A 435 4.89 -4.64 -12.12
CA CYS A 435 4.12 -5.80 -12.61
C CYS A 435 4.09 -5.88 -14.14
N GLY A 436 4.26 -4.76 -14.85
CA GLY A 436 4.24 -4.73 -16.31
C GLY A 436 2.85 -5.00 -16.90
N GLY A 437 2.82 -5.42 -18.18
CA GLY A 437 1.60 -5.87 -18.86
C GLY A 437 0.45 -4.86 -18.81
N GLU A 438 -0.76 -5.36 -18.58
CA GLU A 438 -1.98 -4.54 -18.46
C GLU A 438 -1.90 -3.56 -17.27
N LEU A 439 -1.31 -3.99 -16.15
CA LEU A 439 -1.23 -3.17 -14.93
C LEU A 439 -0.39 -1.91 -15.13
N LYS A 440 0.74 -2.02 -15.86
CA LYS A 440 1.55 -0.88 -16.27
C LYS A 440 0.76 0.11 -17.14
N GLU A 441 -0.04 -0.39 -18.07
CA GLU A 441 -0.84 0.46 -18.96
C GLU A 441 -1.99 1.15 -18.22
N ILE A 442 -2.65 0.44 -17.28
CA ILE A 442 -3.62 1.05 -16.36
C ILE A 442 -2.95 2.16 -15.54
N SER A 443 -1.76 1.92 -14.99
CA SER A 443 -0.99 2.94 -14.26
C SER A 443 -0.74 4.18 -15.11
N ARG A 444 -0.31 4.01 -16.36
CA ARG A 444 -0.06 5.11 -17.31
C ARG A 444 -1.32 5.92 -17.62
N LEU A 445 -2.45 5.25 -17.87
CA LEU A 445 -3.73 5.90 -18.14
C LEU A 445 -4.21 6.73 -16.95
N GLU A 446 -4.16 6.16 -15.75
CA GLU A 446 -4.49 6.86 -14.49
C GLU A 446 -3.56 8.04 -14.23
N PHE A 447 -2.25 7.87 -14.45
CA PHE A 447 -1.29 8.94 -14.23
C PHE A 447 -1.54 10.15 -15.16
N THR A 448 -1.98 9.88 -16.40
CA THR A 448 -2.29 10.92 -17.39
C THR A 448 -3.50 11.79 -16.99
N LYS A 449 -4.44 11.23 -16.22
CA LYS A 449 -5.63 11.96 -15.70
C LYS A 449 -5.25 13.03 -14.67
N ARG A 450 -4.06 12.95 -14.07
CA ARG A 450 -3.58 13.89 -13.06
C ARG A 450 -3.00 15.15 -13.71
N SER A 451 -3.80 16.19 -13.79
CA SER A 451 -3.33 17.53 -14.20
C SER A 451 -2.42 18.19 -13.17
N ASP A 452 -2.49 17.75 -11.91
CA ASP A 452 -1.73 18.28 -10.77
C ASP A 452 -0.26 17.81 -10.70
N LEU A 453 0.11 16.82 -11.51
CA LEU A 453 1.47 16.28 -11.58
C LEU A 453 2.21 16.66 -12.88
N ARG A 454 1.60 17.52 -13.73
CA ARG A 454 2.20 18.01 -14.98
C ARG A 454 3.05 19.26 -14.76
#